data_AF-Q8VZI3-F1
#
_entry.id   AF-Q8VZI3-F1
#
_cell.length_a   1.000
_cell.length_b   1.000
_cell.length_c   1.000
_cell.angle_alpha   90.00
_cell.angle_beta   90.00
_cell.angle_gamma   90.00
#
_symmetry.space_group_name_H-M   'P 1'
#
loop_
_entity.id
_entity.type
_entity.pdbx_description
1 polymer ?
#
loop_
_entity_poly.entity_id
_entity_poly.type
_entity_poly.pdbx_seq_one_letter_code
_entity_poly.pdbx_strand_id
1 'polypeptide(L)'
;MARFQFCCVFVLVALAVLAVNPSSSYRFTIVEPKSGSDSDLDSDSESLLFHQDYSPPAPPPPPPHGPSVSCSEDLGGVGFLDTTCKIVADLNLTHDVYIAGKGNFIILPGVRFHCPIPGCSIAINVSGNFSLGAESTIVAGTLELTAGNASFANGSAVNTTGLAGSPPPQTSGTPQGIDGAGGGHGGRGACCLTDTKKLPEDVWGGDAYSWSTLQKPWSYGSKGGSTSREIDYGGGGGGKVKMDILQLLDVNGSLLANGGYGGAKGGGGSGGSIYIKAYKM
;
A
#
# COMPACT_ATOMS: atom_id res chain seq x y z
N MET A 1 -16.24 76.09 13.76
CA MET A 1 -14.92 76.37 14.35
C MET A 1 -13.86 75.83 13.40
N ALA A 2 -12.79 76.62 13.19
CA ALA A 2 -11.71 76.58 12.18
C ALA A 2 -11.38 75.21 11.52
N ARG A 3 -11.41 75.07 10.18
CA ARG A 3 -10.50 75.55 9.10
C ARG A 3 -9.13 74.82 9.12
N PHE A 4 -8.58 74.20 8.05
CA PHE A 4 -8.20 74.66 6.68
C PHE A 4 -7.88 73.38 5.83
N GLN A 5 -8.38 73.13 4.60
CA GLN A 5 -8.00 73.66 3.26
C GLN A 5 -6.49 73.58 2.93
N PHE A 6 -5.98 73.22 1.75
CA PHE A 6 -6.45 72.73 0.43
C PHE A 6 -5.17 72.61 -0.46
N CYS A 7 -5.30 71.99 -1.65
CA CYS A 7 -4.47 72.16 -2.86
C CYS A 7 -3.09 71.45 -2.94
N CYS A 8 -2.90 70.48 -3.86
CA CYS A 8 -2.57 70.63 -5.32
C CYS A 8 -1.04 70.76 -5.53
N VAL A 9 -0.33 70.21 -6.53
CA VAL A 9 -0.62 69.66 -7.87
C VAL A 9 0.73 69.22 -8.49
N PHE A 10 0.73 68.13 -9.28
CA PHE A 10 1.56 67.80 -10.47
C PHE A 10 3.09 67.56 -10.37
N VAL A 11 3.57 66.34 -10.72
CA VAL A 11 4.07 65.84 -12.04
C VAL A 11 5.49 66.32 -12.39
N LEU A 12 6.47 65.39 -12.48
CA LEU A 12 7.32 65.17 -13.67
C LEU A 12 8.37 64.05 -13.46
N VAL A 13 8.60 63.35 -14.57
CA VAL A 13 9.51 62.24 -14.86
C VAL A 13 10.93 62.78 -15.18
N ALA A 14 11.98 62.01 -14.85
CA ALA A 14 13.10 61.64 -15.76
C ALA A 14 14.50 61.56 -15.11
N LEU A 15 15.11 60.37 -15.27
CA LEU A 15 16.48 60.08 -15.72
C LEU A 15 17.73 60.59 -14.97
N ALA A 16 18.50 59.58 -14.52
CA ALA A 16 19.89 59.30 -14.90
C ALA A 16 21.08 59.78 -14.01
N VAL A 17 21.75 58.76 -13.46
CA VAL A 17 23.19 58.44 -13.66
C VAL A 17 24.25 59.16 -12.78
N LEU A 18 25.05 58.30 -12.11
CA LEU A 18 26.42 58.43 -11.58
C LEU A 18 26.69 59.32 -10.35
N ALA A 19 26.92 58.65 -9.21
CA ALA A 19 28.16 58.79 -8.41
C ALA A 19 28.16 57.80 -7.23
N VAL A 20 28.67 56.58 -7.43
CA VAL A 20 29.12 55.74 -6.31
C VAL A 20 30.64 55.86 -6.29
N ASN A 21 31.16 56.65 -5.35
CA ASN A 21 32.58 56.65 -5.03
C ASN A 21 32.80 55.70 -3.84
N PRO A 22 33.71 54.72 -3.93
CA PRO A 22 33.89 53.69 -2.92
C PRO A 22 34.96 54.11 -1.92
N SER A 23 34.59 54.31 -0.67
CA SER A 23 35.56 54.44 0.42
C SER A 23 34.92 54.29 1.80
N SER A 24 34.71 53.04 2.23
CA SER A 24 34.96 52.68 3.63
C SER A 24 35.19 51.18 3.75
N SER A 25 36.46 50.84 3.82
CA SER A 25 37.03 49.53 4.04
C SER A 25 37.04 49.23 5.54
N TYR A 26 36.24 48.26 5.97
CA TYR A 26 36.52 47.52 7.21
C TYR A 26 37.04 46.14 6.86
N ARG A 27 38.26 45.91 7.30
CA ARG A 27 39.13 44.78 7.03
C ARG A 27 38.68 43.55 7.81
N PHE A 28 38.45 42.47 7.08
CA PHE A 28 38.46 41.10 7.58
C PHE A 28 39.92 40.74 7.90
N THR A 29 40.22 40.45 9.17
CA THR A 29 41.53 39.97 9.60
C THR A 29 41.56 38.46 9.48
N ILE A 30 42.39 37.96 8.56
CA ILE A 30 42.77 36.56 8.45
C ILE A 30 43.84 36.28 9.51
N VAL A 31 43.60 35.31 10.38
CA VAL A 31 44.63 34.69 11.22
C VAL A 31 45.08 33.41 10.51
N GLU A 32 46.34 33.38 10.07
CA GLU A 32 47.02 32.17 9.60
C GLU A 32 47.29 31.21 10.77
N PRO A 33 47.03 29.91 10.64
CA PRO A 33 47.86 28.89 11.27
C PRO A 33 48.99 28.47 10.32
N LYS A 34 50.18 28.43 10.90
CA LYS A 34 51.45 28.03 10.28
C LYS A 34 51.41 26.62 9.69
N SER A 35 52.07 26.52 8.54
CA SER A 35 52.55 25.33 7.84
C SER A 35 53.07 24.20 8.74
N GLY A 36 52.57 22.99 8.53
CA GLY A 36 53.14 21.75 9.08
C GLY A 36 52.44 20.50 8.54
N SER A 37 52.82 20.10 7.31
CA SER A 37 52.61 18.78 6.68
C SER A 37 51.23 18.12 6.86
N ASP A 38 50.29 18.42 5.95
CA ASP A 38 49.12 17.57 5.73
C ASP A 38 49.50 16.43 4.77
N SER A 39 49.65 15.24 5.34
CA SER A 39 49.58 13.99 4.59
C SER A 39 48.11 13.67 4.32
N ASP A 40 47.76 13.62 3.04
CA ASP A 40 46.52 13.10 2.47
C ASP A 40 46.09 11.79 3.16
N LEU A 41 44.97 11.76 3.91
CA LEU A 41 44.18 10.53 4.14
C LEU A 41 42.74 10.87 4.56
N ASP A 42 41.80 10.26 3.82
CA ASP A 42 40.43 9.89 4.19
C ASP A 42 39.33 10.95 4.23
N SER A 43 39.05 11.54 3.06
CA SER A 43 37.74 12.10 2.70
C SER A 43 36.82 11.07 2.01
N ASP A 44 37.04 9.77 2.22
CA ASP A 44 36.29 8.69 1.57
C ASP A 44 35.44 7.82 2.52
N SER A 45 35.48 8.07 3.84
CA SER A 45 34.77 7.20 4.81
C SER A 45 33.32 7.59 5.11
N GLU A 46 32.90 8.83 4.88
CA GLU A 46 31.53 9.28 5.22
C GLU A 46 30.51 9.06 4.07
N SER A 47 30.97 8.82 2.84
CA SER A 47 30.10 8.56 1.68
C SER A 47 29.72 7.08 1.51
N LEU A 48 30.45 6.17 2.17
CA LEU A 48 30.24 4.72 2.10
C LEU A 48 29.26 4.18 3.15
N LEU A 49 28.89 4.97 4.16
CA LEU A 49 27.98 4.52 5.22
C LEU A 49 26.49 4.54 4.83
N PHE A 50 26.12 5.23 3.75
CA PHE A 50 24.74 5.35 3.28
C PHE A 50 24.42 4.62 1.97
N HIS A 51 25.39 3.89 1.39
CA HIS A 51 25.18 3.05 0.20
C HIS A 51 25.49 1.58 0.52
N GLN A 52 24.88 1.05 1.57
CA GLN A 52 24.69 -0.40 1.59
C GLN A 52 23.62 -0.70 0.55
N ASP A 53 24.06 -1.23 -0.59
CA ASP A 53 23.25 -1.88 -1.62
C ASP A 53 22.52 -3.09 -1.03
N TYR A 54 21.62 -2.84 -0.07
CA TYR A 54 20.68 -3.82 0.40
C TYR A 54 19.63 -3.98 -0.70
N SER A 55 19.94 -4.82 -1.68
CA SER A 55 18.92 -5.47 -2.49
C SER A 55 18.37 -6.61 -1.65
N PRO A 56 17.18 -6.49 -1.06
CA PRO A 56 16.55 -7.62 -0.37
C PRO A 56 16.51 -8.81 -1.35
N PRO A 57 16.81 -10.03 -0.88
CA PRO A 57 16.76 -11.23 -1.71
C PRO A 57 15.43 -11.31 -2.46
N ALA A 58 15.47 -11.77 -3.71
CA ALA A 58 14.24 -11.99 -4.47
C ALA A 58 13.32 -12.92 -3.66
N PRO A 59 12.03 -12.56 -3.49
CA PRO A 59 11.11 -13.39 -2.74
C PRO A 59 11.02 -14.78 -3.38
N PRO A 60 10.95 -15.85 -2.57
CA PRO A 60 10.82 -17.21 -3.10
C PRO A 60 9.59 -17.32 -4.01
N PRO A 61 9.63 -18.19 -5.03
CA PRO A 61 8.49 -18.40 -5.91
C PRO A 61 7.27 -18.85 -5.10
N PRO A 62 6.05 -18.39 -5.48
CA PRO A 62 4.83 -18.78 -4.78
C PRO A 62 4.68 -20.31 -4.74
N PRO A 63 4.19 -20.89 -3.63
CA PRO A 63 3.84 -22.30 -3.59
C PRO A 63 2.84 -22.65 -4.71
N PRO A 64 2.93 -23.84 -5.33
CA PRO A 64 1.91 -24.29 -6.26
C PRO A 64 0.55 -24.38 -5.56
N HIS A 65 -0.52 -24.02 -6.28
CA HIS A 65 -1.88 -24.16 -5.77
C HIS A 65 -2.21 -25.64 -5.49
N GLY A 66 -3.07 -25.87 -4.49
CA GLY A 66 -3.66 -27.18 -4.24
C GLY A 66 -4.59 -27.64 -5.37
N PRO A 67 -5.20 -28.84 -5.25
CA PRO A 67 -6.18 -29.30 -6.23
C PRO A 67 -7.36 -28.31 -6.35
N SER A 68 -7.91 -28.19 -7.56
CA SER A 68 -9.11 -27.38 -7.77
C SER A 68 -10.31 -28.00 -7.07
N VAL A 69 -11.12 -27.16 -6.45
CA VAL A 69 -12.44 -27.54 -5.91
C VAL A 69 -13.44 -27.79 -7.05
N SER A 70 -14.53 -28.47 -6.74
CA SER A 70 -15.67 -28.70 -7.63
C SER A 70 -16.77 -27.64 -7.45
N CYS A 71 -17.55 -27.38 -8.50
CA CYS A 71 -18.64 -26.41 -8.43
C CYS A 71 -19.76 -26.87 -7.48
N SER A 72 -20.23 -28.11 -7.63
CA SER A 72 -21.44 -28.58 -6.93
C SER A 72 -21.16 -29.17 -5.56
N GLU A 73 -20.07 -29.93 -5.40
CA GLU A 73 -19.82 -30.67 -4.14
C GLU A 73 -19.12 -29.77 -3.11
N ASP A 74 -18.14 -28.97 -3.55
CA ASP A 74 -17.34 -28.16 -2.62
C ASP A 74 -17.89 -26.74 -2.45
N LEU A 75 -18.35 -26.11 -3.55
CA LEU A 75 -18.84 -24.72 -3.52
C LEU A 75 -20.36 -24.61 -3.35
N GLY A 76 -21.09 -25.74 -3.38
CA GLY A 76 -22.56 -25.73 -3.31
C GLY A 76 -23.24 -25.00 -4.47
N GLY A 77 -22.53 -24.83 -5.59
CA GLY A 77 -23.00 -24.15 -6.79
C GLY A 77 -23.78 -25.08 -7.73
N VAL A 78 -24.27 -24.51 -8.83
CA VAL A 78 -25.00 -25.22 -9.88
C VAL A 78 -24.17 -25.24 -11.16
N GLY A 79 -23.90 -26.44 -11.69
CA GLY A 79 -23.19 -26.67 -12.95
C GLY A 79 -21.77 -27.18 -12.76
N PHE A 80 -20.89 -26.89 -13.73
CA PHE A 80 -19.51 -27.40 -13.78
C PHE A 80 -18.53 -26.29 -14.14
N LEU A 81 -17.31 -26.35 -13.59
CA LEU A 81 -16.27 -25.34 -13.84
C LEU A 81 -15.80 -25.29 -15.30
N ASP A 82 -15.89 -26.40 -16.03
CA ASP A 82 -15.53 -26.46 -17.45
C ASP A 82 -16.60 -25.91 -18.40
N THR A 83 -17.83 -25.70 -17.91
CA THR A 83 -18.93 -25.14 -18.72
C THR A 83 -19.44 -23.85 -18.10
N THR A 84 -20.24 -23.91 -17.05
CA THR A 84 -20.70 -22.76 -16.28
C THR A 84 -21.00 -23.21 -14.86
N CYS A 85 -20.32 -22.60 -13.90
CA CYS A 85 -20.56 -22.74 -12.49
C CYS A 85 -21.25 -21.48 -11.96
N LYS A 86 -22.41 -21.66 -11.31
CA LYS A 86 -23.17 -20.57 -10.69
C LYS A 86 -23.22 -20.75 -9.18
N ILE A 87 -22.73 -19.75 -8.45
CA ILE A 87 -22.94 -19.67 -7.01
C ILE A 87 -24.25 -18.94 -6.76
N VAL A 88 -25.21 -19.67 -6.21
CA VAL A 88 -26.61 -19.22 -6.08
C VAL A 88 -27.00 -18.87 -4.64
N ALA A 89 -26.14 -19.17 -3.67
CA ALA A 89 -26.36 -18.95 -2.25
C ALA A 89 -25.05 -18.49 -1.59
N ASP A 90 -25.19 -17.87 -0.42
CA ASP A 90 -24.06 -17.45 0.39
C ASP A 90 -23.16 -18.64 0.76
N LEU A 91 -21.85 -18.44 0.66
CA LEU A 91 -20.84 -19.43 0.96
C LEU A 91 -19.79 -18.85 1.91
N ASN A 92 -19.58 -19.53 3.04
CA ASN A 92 -18.53 -19.23 4.00
C ASN A 92 -17.47 -20.32 3.96
N LEU A 93 -16.38 -20.04 3.27
CA LEU A 93 -15.21 -20.89 3.16
C LEU A 93 -14.40 -20.85 4.46
N THR A 94 -13.83 -22.00 4.82
CA THR A 94 -13.03 -22.18 6.05
C THR A 94 -11.54 -22.33 5.79
N HIS A 95 -11.14 -22.39 4.51
CA HIS A 95 -9.78 -22.64 4.07
C HIS A 95 -9.57 -22.05 2.68
N ASP A 96 -8.31 -22.00 2.24
CA ASP A 96 -7.92 -21.53 0.93
C ASP A 96 -8.56 -22.39 -0.17
N VAL A 97 -9.14 -21.75 -1.17
CA VAL A 97 -9.74 -22.43 -2.32
C VAL A 97 -9.07 -22.05 -3.61
N TYR A 98 -8.84 -23.06 -4.44
CA TYR A 98 -8.43 -22.88 -5.83
C TYR A 98 -9.56 -23.38 -6.73
N ILE A 99 -10.00 -22.52 -7.65
CA ILE A 99 -11.13 -22.75 -8.54
C ILE A 99 -10.59 -22.66 -9.96
N ALA A 100 -10.46 -23.79 -10.65
CA ALA A 100 -9.94 -23.86 -12.00
C ALA A 100 -10.94 -24.50 -12.96
N GLY A 101 -11.10 -23.92 -14.15
CA GLY A 101 -11.96 -24.52 -15.17
C GLY A 101 -11.93 -23.80 -16.51
N LYS A 102 -12.40 -24.46 -17.57
CA LYS A 102 -12.46 -23.86 -18.91
C LYS A 102 -13.67 -22.95 -19.14
N GLY A 103 -14.66 -23.05 -18.27
CA GLY A 103 -15.97 -22.42 -18.42
C GLY A 103 -16.08 -21.06 -17.74
N ASN A 104 -17.31 -20.73 -17.34
CA ASN A 104 -17.66 -19.48 -16.67
C ASN A 104 -17.82 -19.69 -15.16
N PHE A 105 -17.45 -18.68 -14.38
CA PHE A 105 -17.70 -18.62 -12.93
C PHE A 105 -18.53 -17.40 -12.59
N ILE A 106 -19.74 -17.64 -12.11
CA ILE A 106 -20.78 -16.60 -11.94
C ILE A 106 -21.23 -16.61 -10.48
N ILE A 107 -21.00 -15.51 -9.78
CA ILE A 107 -21.59 -15.27 -8.47
C ILE A 107 -22.86 -14.44 -8.69
N LEU A 108 -24.02 -14.97 -8.29
CA LEU A 108 -25.29 -14.30 -8.53
C LEU A 108 -25.44 -13.02 -7.68
N PRO A 109 -26.35 -12.11 -8.08
CA PRO A 109 -26.63 -10.89 -7.31
C PRO A 109 -27.00 -11.18 -5.85
N GLY A 110 -26.52 -10.33 -4.95
CA GLY A 110 -26.76 -10.42 -3.50
C GLY A 110 -26.01 -11.54 -2.77
N VAL A 111 -25.25 -12.39 -3.48
CA VAL A 111 -24.52 -13.51 -2.87
C VAL A 111 -23.27 -13.03 -2.13
N ARG A 112 -23.02 -13.63 -0.96
CA ARG A 112 -21.81 -13.42 -0.15
C ARG A 112 -20.90 -14.64 -0.28
N PHE A 113 -19.73 -14.45 -0.89
CA PHE A 113 -18.73 -15.49 -1.11
C PHE A 113 -17.49 -15.20 -0.27
N HIS A 114 -17.49 -15.65 0.98
CA HIS A 114 -16.58 -15.16 2.02
C HIS A 114 -15.64 -16.25 2.51
N CYS A 115 -14.37 -15.87 2.72
CA CYS A 115 -13.43 -16.56 3.58
C CYS A 115 -12.85 -15.52 4.57
N PRO A 116 -13.56 -15.20 5.67
CA PRO A 116 -13.23 -14.09 6.56
C PRO A 116 -12.08 -14.43 7.53
N ILE A 117 -11.13 -15.27 7.11
CA ILE A 117 -9.96 -15.67 7.87
C ILE A 117 -8.77 -14.83 7.35
N PRO A 118 -8.02 -14.12 8.23
CA PRO A 118 -6.85 -13.36 7.81
C PRO A 118 -5.87 -14.21 7.02
N GLY A 119 -5.51 -13.75 5.82
CA GLY A 119 -4.62 -14.46 4.90
C GLY A 119 -5.28 -15.53 4.03
N CYS A 120 -6.57 -15.83 4.22
CA CYS A 120 -7.26 -16.83 3.40
C CYS A 120 -7.28 -16.43 1.93
N SER A 121 -6.95 -17.39 1.05
CA SER A 121 -6.79 -17.18 -0.37
C SER A 121 -7.94 -17.79 -1.17
N ILE A 122 -8.55 -16.98 -2.02
CA ILE A 122 -9.49 -17.40 -3.07
C ILE A 122 -8.79 -17.17 -4.40
N ALA A 123 -8.38 -18.24 -5.07
CA ALA A 123 -7.75 -18.18 -6.37
C ALA A 123 -8.69 -18.76 -7.43
N ILE A 124 -9.10 -17.93 -8.39
CA ILE A 124 -10.02 -18.25 -9.48
C ILE A 124 -9.24 -18.18 -10.78
N ASN A 125 -9.22 -19.28 -11.53
CA ASN A 125 -8.58 -19.38 -12.83
C ASN A 125 -9.55 -20.01 -13.82
N VAL A 126 -10.23 -19.16 -14.59
CA VAL A 126 -11.18 -19.58 -15.62
C VAL A 126 -10.77 -19.07 -16.99
N SER A 127 -10.89 -19.86 -18.04
CA SER A 127 -10.67 -19.33 -19.40
C SER A 127 -11.88 -18.56 -19.96
N GLY A 128 -13.08 -18.82 -19.42
CA GLY A 128 -14.29 -18.11 -19.81
C GLY A 128 -14.50 -16.81 -19.04
N ASN A 129 -15.76 -16.54 -18.69
CA ASN A 129 -16.17 -15.30 -18.07
C ASN A 129 -16.29 -15.44 -16.55
N PHE A 130 -15.71 -14.49 -15.82
CA PHE A 130 -16.00 -14.22 -14.43
C PHE A 130 -17.06 -13.12 -14.32
N SER A 131 -18.04 -13.31 -13.45
CA SER A 131 -19.01 -12.24 -13.13
C SER A 131 -19.35 -12.24 -11.66
N LEU A 132 -19.28 -11.05 -11.06
CA LEU A 132 -19.73 -10.75 -9.71
C LEU A 132 -21.01 -9.93 -9.81
N GLY A 133 -22.14 -10.54 -9.44
CA GLY A 133 -23.47 -9.96 -9.56
C GLY A 133 -23.69 -8.70 -8.72
N ALA A 134 -24.77 -7.97 -8.99
CA ALA A 134 -25.04 -6.72 -8.27
C ALA A 134 -25.20 -6.96 -6.76
N GLU A 135 -24.71 -6.04 -5.93
CA GLU A 135 -24.76 -6.15 -4.46
C GLU A 135 -24.15 -7.45 -3.88
N SER A 136 -23.36 -8.18 -4.67
CA SER A 136 -22.65 -9.38 -4.21
C SER A 136 -21.27 -9.04 -3.68
N THR A 137 -20.76 -9.85 -2.76
CA THR A 137 -19.51 -9.53 -2.06
C THR A 137 -18.58 -10.73 -1.98
N ILE A 138 -17.31 -10.51 -2.30
CA ILE A 138 -16.21 -11.43 -2.00
C ILE A 138 -15.43 -10.85 -0.83
N VAL A 139 -15.25 -11.62 0.23
CA VAL A 139 -14.44 -11.24 1.40
C VAL A 139 -13.35 -12.27 1.58
N ALA A 140 -12.09 -11.88 1.51
CA ALA A 140 -10.95 -12.79 1.68
C ALA A 140 -9.68 -12.03 2.05
N GLY A 141 -8.64 -12.73 2.52
CA GLY A 141 -7.32 -12.13 2.66
C GLY A 141 -6.63 -11.91 1.31
N THR A 142 -6.73 -12.88 0.41
CA THR A 142 -6.20 -12.81 -0.96
C THR A 142 -7.29 -13.17 -1.96
N LEU A 143 -7.41 -12.37 -3.01
CA LEU A 143 -8.10 -12.73 -4.25
C LEU A 143 -7.09 -12.76 -5.39
N GLU A 144 -6.99 -13.90 -6.06
CA GLU A 144 -6.32 -14.01 -7.36
C GLU A 144 -7.36 -14.37 -8.41
N LEU A 145 -7.53 -13.54 -9.42
CA LEU A 145 -8.47 -13.76 -10.50
C LEU A 145 -7.73 -13.79 -11.84
N THR A 146 -7.80 -14.90 -12.53
CA THR A 146 -7.43 -15.04 -13.94
C THR A 146 -8.68 -15.40 -14.71
N ALA A 147 -9.05 -14.57 -15.68
CA ALA A 147 -10.25 -14.77 -16.48
C ALA A 147 -10.06 -14.33 -17.94
N GLY A 148 -10.87 -14.91 -18.84
CA GLY A 148 -11.03 -14.38 -20.20
C GLY A 148 -11.63 -12.97 -20.15
N ASN A 149 -12.86 -12.89 -19.64
CA ASN A 149 -13.54 -11.62 -19.33
C ASN A 149 -13.89 -11.56 -17.84
N ALA A 150 -13.87 -10.38 -17.25
CA ALA A 150 -14.34 -10.15 -15.89
C ALA A 150 -15.29 -8.96 -15.81
N SER A 151 -16.40 -9.15 -15.11
CA SER A 151 -17.41 -8.11 -14.88
C SER A 151 -17.78 -8.03 -13.40
N PHE A 152 -17.78 -6.81 -12.87
CA PHE A 152 -18.18 -6.50 -11.49
C PHE A 152 -19.37 -5.56 -11.57
N ALA A 153 -20.55 -6.04 -11.20
CA ALA A 153 -21.79 -5.28 -11.34
C ALA A 153 -21.97 -4.24 -10.22
N ASN A 154 -22.94 -3.34 -10.41
CA ASN A 154 -23.23 -2.25 -9.47
C ASN A 154 -23.39 -2.73 -8.02
N GLY A 155 -22.76 -2.02 -7.08
CA GLY A 155 -22.77 -2.35 -5.66
C GLY A 155 -21.99 -3.61 -5.29
N SER A 156 -21.38 -4.32 -6.26
CA SER A 156 -20.52 -5.45 -5.93
C SER A 156 -19.21 -5.00 -5.28
N ALA A 157 -18.66 -5.86 -4.43
CA ALA A 157 -17.41 -5.55 -3.73
C ALA A 157 -16.49 -6.76 -3.60
N VAL A 158 -15.21 -6.57 -3.90
CA VAL A 158 -14.13 -7.41 -3.37
C VAL A 158 -13.53 -6.69 -2.19
N ASN A 159 -13.61 -7.29 -1.01
CA ASN A 159 -13.17 -6.67 0.23
C ASN A 159 -12.13 -7.54 0.93
N THR A 160 -10.90 -7.04 0.97
CA THR A 160 -9.78 -7.66 1.67
C THR A 160 -9.30 -6.82 2.86
N THR A 161 -10.16 -5.90 3.33
CA THR A 161 -9.83 -4.93 4.37
C THR A 161 -9.51 -5.59 5.70
N GLY A 162 -8.32 -5.32 6.25
CA GLY A 162 -7.90 -5.85 7.56
C GLY A 162 -7.68 -7.37 7.60
N LEU A 163 -7.73 -8.06 6.45
CA LEU A 163 -7.62 -9.51 6.33
C LEU A 163 -6.24 -9.97 5.81
N ALA A 164 -5.19 -9.17 5.99
CA ALA A 164 -3.83 -9.57 5.64
C ALA A 164 -3.44 -10.89 6.31
N GLY A 165 -2.70 -11.71 5.55
CA GLY A 165 -1.92 -12.81 6.12
C GLY A 165 -0.62 -12.31 6.73
N SER A 166 0.35 -13.22 6.89
CA SER A 166 1.69 -12.84 7.33
C SER A 166 2.36 -11.90 6.31
N PRO A 167 2.96 -10.78 6.74
CA PRO A 167 3.73 -9.93 5.85
C PRO A 167 4.98 -10.67 5.32
N PRO A 168 5.62 -10.19 4.23
CA PRO A 168 6.87 -10.76 3.75
C PRO A 168 7.94 -10.82 4.85
N PRO A 169 8.72 -11.91 4.96
CA PRO A 169 9.85 -11.96 5.88
C PRO A 169 10.89 -10.90 5.47
N GLN A 170 11.56 -10.28 6.45
CA GLN A 170 12.61 -9.25 6.27
C GLN A 170 12.15 -7.81 6.02
N THR A 171 10.96 -7.42 6.48
CA THR A 171 10.67 -5.99 6.63
C THR A 171 11.13 -5.57 8.02
N SER A 172 11.98 -4.55 8.13
CA SER A 172 12.39 -3.93 9.41
C SER A 172 11.24 -3.18 10.12
N GLY A 173 10.00 -3.44 9.70
CA GLY A 173 8.75 -3.07 10.35
C GLY A 173 7.78 -4.24 10.57
N THR A 174 8.22 -5.50 10.40
CA THR A 174 7.42 -6.64 10.85
C THR A 174 7.35 -6.57 12.37
N PRO A 175 6.14 -6.45 12.98
CA PRO A 175 6.02 -6.45 14.44
C PRO A 175 6.79 -7.64 15.02
N GLN A 176 7.75 -7.39 15.91
CA GLN A 176 8.15 -8.42 16.87
C GLN A 176 7.14 -8.36 18.01
N GLY A 177 6.29 -9.38 18.11
CA GLY A 177 5.17 -9.37 19.06
C GLY A 177 4.09 -8.36 18.69
N ILE A 178 3.75 -7.48 19.62
CA ILE A 178 2.59 -6.56 19.56
C ILE A 178 2.98 -5.11 19.23
N ASP A 179 4.27 -4.80 19.09
CA ASP A 179 4.80 -3.44 18.92
C ASP A 179 4.63 -2.88 17.49
N GLY A 180 3.69 -3.42 16.71
CA GLY A 180 3.53 -3.21 15.26
C GLY A 180 4.06 -1.89 14.70
N ALA A 181 5.09 -2.01 13.89
CA ALA A 181 5.71 -0.92 13.18
C ALA A 181 5.25 -0.98 11.72
N GLY A 182 3.97 -0.89 11.43
CA GLY A 182 3.44 -1.42 10.17
C GLY A 182 3.79 -0.67 8.88
N GLY A 183 4.79 -1.13 8.12
CA GLY A 183 5.11 -0.65 6.75
C GLY A 183 4.13 -1.12 5.66
N GLY A 184 4.23 -0.55 4.45
CA GLY A 184 3.41 -0.89 3.29
C GLY A 184 4.22 -1.21 2.05
N HIS A 185 3.54 -1.68 0.98
CA HIS A 185 4.17 -1.82 -0.32
C HIS A 185 4.60 -0.45 -0.85
N GLY A 186 5.92 -0.21 -0.94
CA GLY A 186 6.47 1.07 -1.42
C GLY A 186 6.31 2.27 -0.48
N GLY A 187 5.81 2.09 0.75
CA GLY A 187 5.54 3.18 1.69
C GLY A 187 5.87 2.81 3.13
N ARG A 188 6.31 3.80 3.93
CA ARG A 188 6.59 3.60 5.36
C ARG A 188 5.31 3.59 6.20
N GLY A 189 5.40 2.92 7.33
CA GLY A 189 4.36 2.85 8.35
C GLY A 189 4.28 4.09 9.22
N ALA A 190 3.15 4.24 9.90
CA ALA A 190 3.06 5.13 11.05
C ALA A 190 3.60 4.44 12.31
N CYS A 191 4.18 5.20 13.23
CA CYS A 191 4.52 4.71 14.56
C CYS A 191 3.57 5.31 15.60
N CYS A 192 3.12 4.50 16.55
CA CYS A 192 2.41 4.97 17.74
C CYS A 192 3.41 5.15 18.88
N LEU A 193 3.86 6.39 19.11
CA LEU A 193 4.73 6.70 20.23
C LEU A 193 3.90 6.99 21.49
N THR A 194 3.91 6.07 22.45
CA THR A 194 3.32 6.28 23.79
C THR A 194 4.35 6.63 24.86
N ASP A 195 5.64 6.49 24.54
CA ASP A 195 6.73 6.85 25.45
C ASP A 195 6.96 8.35 25.41
N THR A 196 6.67 9.02 26.51
CA THR A 196 6.82 10.48 26.66
C THR A 196 8.29 10.93 26.72
N LYS A 197 9.25 10.00 26.75
CA LYS A 197 10.69 10.29 26.82
C LYS A 197 11.38 10.30 25.46
N LYS A 198 10.73 9.81 24.40
CA LYS A 198 11.27 9.84 23.04
C LYS A 198 10.60 10.98 22.27
N LEU A 199 11.35 11.57 21.35
CA LEU A 199 10.79 12.54 20.42
C LEU A 199 10.21 11.81 19.19
N PRO A 200 9.23 12.40 18.48
CA PRO A 200 8.72 11.83 17.23
C PRO A 200 9.81 11.52 16.20
N GLU A 201 10.87 12.31 16.16
CA GLU A 201 12.06 12.10 15.32
C GLU A 201 12.93 10.91 15.74
N ASP A 202 12.79 10.41 16.98
CA ASP A 202 13.53 9.24 17.49
C ASP A 202 12.84 7.91 17.15
N VAL A 203 11.64 7.96 16.57
CA VAL A 203 10.82 6.77 16.34
C VAL A 203 10.15 6.80 14.96
N TRP A 204 10.58 5.89 14.10
CA TRP A 204 9.99 5.66 12.79
C TRP A 204 8.97 4.51 12.80
N GLY A 205 7.98 4.58 11.91
CA GLY A 205 7.16 3.41 11.61
C GLY A 205 7.90 2.44 10.70
N GLY A 206 7.25 1.35 10.31
CA GLY A 206 7.91 0.30 9.55
C GLY A 206 8.49 0.73 8.24
N ASP A 207 9.57 0.07 7.89
CA ASP A 207 10.15 0.25 6.58
C ASP A 207 9.22 -0.24 5.47
N ALA A 208 9.28 0.51 4.36
CA ALA A 208 8.67 0.10 3.12
C ALA A 208 9.28 -1.22 2.66
N TYR A 209 8.45 -2.06 2.05
CA TYR A 209 8.92 -3.29 1.42
C TYR A 209 8.55 -3.33 -0.05
N SER A 210 9.19 -4.28 -0.74
CA SER A 210 8.91 -4.57 -2.15
C SER A 210 9.19 -3.39 -3.09
N TRP A 211 10.12 -2.50 -2.72
CA TRP A 211 10.54 -1.33 -3.52
C TRP A 211 11.01 -1.74 -4.94
N SER A 212 11.75 -2.84 -5.05
CA SER A 212 12.21 -3.41 -6.33
C SER A 212 11.07 -3.88 -7.25
N THR A 213 9.88 -4.09 -6.69
CA THR A 213 8.66 -4.54 -7.39
C THR A 213 7.53 -3.53 -7.32
N LEU A 214 7.83 -2.24 -7.11
CA LEU A 214 6.82 -1.18 -6.94
C LEU A 214 5.77 -1.15 -8.07
N GLN A 215 6.19 -1.49 -9.29
CA GLN A 215 5.35 -1.54 -10.49
C GLN A 215 4.41 -2.75 -10.53
N LYS A 216 4.59 -3.72 -9.65
CA LYS A 216 3.83 -4.98 -9.57
C LYS A 216 3.48 -5.28 -8.11
N PRO A 217 2.58 -4.48 -7.50
CA PRO A 217 2.26 -4.61 -6.09
C PRO A 217 1.66 -5.97 -5.77
N TRP A 218 2.35 -6.75 -4.94
CA TRP A 218 1.92 -8.10 -4.57
C TRP A 218 2.30 -8.45 -3.13
N SER A 219 1.88 -7.59 -2.21
CA SER A 219 2.24 -7.73 -0.80
C SER A 219 1.04 -7.46 0.09
N TYR A 220 0.88 -8.24 1.15
CA TYR A 220 -0.04 -7.92 2.23
C TYR A 220 0.35 -6.61 2.88
N GLY A 221 -0.63 -5.88 3.40
CA GLY A 221 -0.41 -4.82 4.38
C GLY A 221 0.04 -5.41 5.70
N SER A 222 0.76 -4.62 6.49
CA SER A 222 1.17 -4.99 7.84
C SER A 222 0.13 -4.58 8.87
N LYS A 223 0.19 -5.22 10.03
CA LYS A 223 -0.64 -4.87 11.19
C LYS A 223 -0.15 -3.57 11.83
N GLY A 224 -1.08 -2.80 12.38
CA GLY A 224 -0.77 -1.66 13.23
C GLY A 224 -0.20 -2.10 14.57
N GLY A 225 0.46 -1.19 15.29
CA GLY A 225 1.01 -1.46 16.61
C GLY A 225 -0.01 -1.41 17.74
N SER A 226 0.32 -2.03 18.87
CA SER A 226 -0.44 -1.94 20.10
C SER A 226 0.23 -1.01 21.11
N THR A 227 -0.57 -0.34 21.94
CA THR A 227 -0.08 0.39 23.12
C THR A 227 0.08 -0.50 24.35
N SER A 228 -0.38 -1.75 24.28
CA SER A 228 -0.28 -2.74 25.36
C SER A 228 0.83 -3.74 25.08
N ARG A 229 1.52 -4.16 26.15
CA ARG A 229 2.57 -5.18 26.12
C ARG A 229 2.06 -6.62 26.21
N GLU A 230 0.74 -6.81 26.34
CA GLU A 230 0.13 -8.13 26.52
C GLU A 230 -1.00 -8.40 25.53
N ILE A 231 -1.70 -7.35 25.09
CA ILE A 231 -2.89 -7.46 24.23
C ILE A 231 -2.62 -6.75 22.91
N ASP A 232 -2.88 -7.43 21.81
CA ASP A 232 -2.84 -6.85 20.47
C ASP A 232 -4.12 -6.04 20.22
N TYR A 233 -3.97 -4.72 20.15
CA TYR A 233 -5.03 -3.79 19.75
C TYR A 233 -4.82 -3.28 18.31
N GLY A 234 -3.78 -3.73 17.61
CA GLY A 234 -3.43 -3.26 16.28
C GLY A 234 -4.49 -3.63 15.24
N GLY A 235 -4.78 -2.69 14.34
CA GLY A 235 -5.60 -2.97 13.17
C GLY A 235 -4.92 -3.98 12.25
N GLY A 236 -5.67 -4.94 11.70
CA GLY A 236 -5.15 -5.89 10.72
C GLY A 236 -4.62 -5.21 9.46
N GLY A 237 -3.63 -5.78 8.78
CA GLY A 237 -3.19 -5.25 7.49
C GLY A 237 -4.21 -5.48 6.38
N GLY A 238 -4.13 -4.72 5.28
CA GLY A 238 -4.94 -4.95 4.09
C GLY A 238 -4.50 -6.18 3.28
N GLY A 239 -5.46 -6.85 2.66
CA GLY A 239 -5.21 -8.05 1.87
C GLY A 239 -4.60 -7.79 0.49
N LYS A 240 -4.67 -8.78 -0.39
CA LYS A 240 -4.16 -8.69 -1.76
C LYS A 240 -5.26 -8.97 -2.77
N VAL A 241 -5.33 -8.17 -3.82
CA VAL A 241 -6.17 -8.42 -4.98
C VAL A 241 -5.30 -8.40 -6.22
N LYS A 242 -5.27 -9.50 -6.97
CA LYS A 242 -4.60 -9.57 -8.26
C LYS A 242 -5.57 -10.06 -9.32
N MET A 243 -5.61 -9.33 -10.43
CA MET A 243 -6.46 -9.65 -11.56
C MET A 243 -5.64 -9.67 -12.84
N ASP A 244 -5.62 -10.80 -13.53
CA ASP A 244 -5.04 -10.99 -14.85
C ASP A 244 -6.17 -11.31 -15.84
N ILE A 245 -6.67 -10.28 -16.54
CA ILE A 245 -7.83 -10.36 -17.44
C ILE A 245 -7.36 -10.28 -18.89
N LEU A 246 -7.69 -11.32 -19.67
CA LEU A 246 -7.13 -11.50 -21.01
C LEU A 246 -7.82 -10.65 -22.10
N GLN A 247 -9.10 -10.33 -21.92
CA GLN A 247 -9.92 -9.68 -22.94
C GLN A 247 -10.59 -8.39 -22.43
N LEU A 248 -11.71 -8.49 -21.70
CA LEU A 248 -12.45 -7.32 -21.21
C LEU A 248 -12.56 -7.35 -19.68
N LEU A 249 -12.22 -6.22 -19.06
CA LEU A 249 -12.48 -5.94 -17.65
C LEU A 249 -13.47 -4.79 -17.53
N ASP A 250 -14.65 -5.06 -16.95
CA ASP A 250 -15.65 -4.06 -16.59
C ASP A 250 -15.82 -4.01 -15.07
N VAL A 251 -15.57 -2.85 -14.46
CA VAL A 251 -15.62 -2.66 -13.01
C VAL A 251 -16.62 -1.57 -12.67
N ASN A 252 -17.86 -1.97 -12.41
CA ASN A 252 -18.91 -1.14 -11.82
C ASN A 252 -19.12 -1.53 -10.36
N GLY A 253 -18.03 -1.76 -9.61
CA GLY A 253 -18.05 -2.18 -8.22
C GLY A 253 -16.88 -1.58 -7.45
N SER A 254 -16.60 -2.12 -6.27
CA SER A 254 -15.49 -1.67 -5.43
C SER A 254 -14.46 -2.78 -5.18
N LEU A 255 -13.17 -2.41 -5.19
CA LEU A 255 -12.07 -3.27 -4.83
C LEU A 255 -11.35 -2.63 -3.65
N LEU A 256 -11.37 -3.29 -2.50
CA LEU A 256 -10.91 -2.73 -1.23
C LEU A 256 -9.77 -3.59 -0.67
N ALA A 257 -8.65 -2.94 -0.37
CA ALA A 257 -7.49 -3.53 0.30
C ALA A 257 -7.02 -2.64 1.45
N ASN A 258 -7.96 -2.07 2.20
CA ASN A 258 -7.62 -1.14 3.27
C ASN A 258 -7.02 -1.86 4.49
N GLY A 259 -6.27 -1.13 5.29
CA GLY A 259 -5.94 -1.60 6.64
C GLY A 259 -7.17 -1.57 7.55
N GLY A 260 -7.13 -2.41 8.59
CA GLY A 260 -8.10 -2.45 9.66
C GLY A 260 -7.89 -1.34 10.69
N TYR A 261 -8.94 -1.04 11.44
CA TYR A 261 -8.92 -0.01 12.48
C TYR A 261 -8.46 -0.60 13.83
N GLY A 262 -7.44 0.01 14.45
CA GLY A 262 -6.89 -0.41 15.76
C GLY A 262 -7.51 0.27 16.98
N GLY A 263 -8.51 1.15 16.81
CA GLY A 263 -9.13 1.83 17.95
C GLY A 263 -8.27 2.94 18.56
N ALA A 264 -8.61 3.34 19.79
CA ALA A 264 -7.86 4.32 20.55
C ALA A 264 -6.60 3.74 21.23
N LYS A 265 -6.50 2.40 21.30
CA LYS A 265 -5.42 1.67 22.00
C LYS A 265 -4.45 0.98 21.04
N GLY A 266 -4.65 1.10 19.73
CA GLY A 266 -3.77 0.52 18.72
C GLY A 266 -3.78 1.36 17.45
N GLY A 267 -2.70 1.25 16.68
CA GLY A 267 -2.55 1.87 15.38
C GLY A 267 -3.41 1.18 14.32
N GLY A 268 -3.79 1.92 13.28
CA GLY A 268 -4.41 1.32 12.10
C GLY A 268 -3.43 0.42 11.35
N GLY A 269 -3.93 -0.62 10.70
CA GLY A 269 -3.14 -1.42 9.77
C GLY A 269 -2.82 -0.67 8.49
N SER A 270 -1.77 -1.08 7.78
CA SER A 270 -1.46 -0.50 6.47
C SER A 270 -2.40 -1.08 5.41
N GLY A 271 -2.59 -0.32 4.31
CA GLY A 271 -3.22 -0.87 3.12
C GLY A 271 -2.41 -2.03 2.52
N GLY A 272 -3.10 -2.90 1.79
CA GLY A 272 -2.52 -3.99 1.03
C GLY A 272 -2.32 -3.63 -0.44
N SER A 273 -2.34 -4.63 -1.32
CA SER A 273 -2.01 -4.46 -2.74
C SER A 273 -3.20 -4.75 -3.64
N ILE A 274 -3.41 -3.91 -4.64
CA ILE A 274 -4.31 -4.18 -5.77
C ILE A 274 -3.48 -4.10 -7.05
N TYR A 275 -3.37 -5.21 -7.78
CA TYR A 275 -2.65 -5.28 -9.06
C TYR A 275 -3.58 -5.79 -10.15
N ILE A 276 -3.79 -4.97 -11.17
CA ILE A 276 -4.69 -5.29 -12.28
C ILE A 276 -3.90 -5.23 -13.57
N LYS A 277 -3.90 -6.35 -14.30
CA LYS A 277 -3.43 -6.45 -15.66
C LYS A 277 -4.62 -6.81 -16.53
N ALA A 278 -4.98 -5.90 -17.42
CA ALA A 278 -6.06 -6.10 -18.37
C ALA A 278 -5.58 -5.74 -19.78
N TYR A 279 -6.23 -6.30 -20.80
CA TYR A 279 -5.99 -5.90 -22.18
C TYR A 279 -6.38 -4.43 -22.38
N LYS A 280 -5.49 -3.69 -23.06
CA LYS A 280 -5.75 -2.31 -23.46
C LYS A 280 -6.38 -2.33 -24.85
N MET A 281 -7.64 -1.91 -24.93
CA MET A 281 -8.35 -1.72 -26.21
C MET A 281 -7.77 -0.56 -27.02
#